data_AF-A0A3S3N2P6-F1
#
_entry.id   AF-A0A3S3N2P6-F1
#
_cell.length_a   1.000
_cell.length_b   1.000
_cell.length_c   1.000
_cell.angle_alpha   90.00
_cell.angle_beta   90.00
_cell.angle_gamma   90.00
#
_symmetry.space_group_name_H-M   'P 1'
#
loop_
_entity.id
_entity.type
_entity.pdbx_description
1 polymer ?
#
loop_
_entity_poly.entity_id
_entity_poly.type
_entity_poly.pdbx_seq_one_letter_code
_entity_poly.pdbx_strand_id
1 'polypeptide(L)' 'MNERPRKATRLTVSLEERDYRTLNEIALARDASISWVIRQAIRQFIETTPEPTPPPVPAPSSHGGQDR' A
#
# COMPACT_ATOMS: atom_id res chain seq x y z
N MET A 1 -12.73 -9.04 -20.94
CA MET A 1 -12.03 -8.47 -19.76
C MET A 1 -13.02 -8.39 -18.62
N ASN A 2 -12.85 -9.21 -17.58
CA ASN A 2 -13.75 -9.25 -16.43
C ASN A 2 -13.01 -8.57 -15.26
N GLU A 3 -12.90 -7.24 -15.31
CA GLU A 3 -12.37 -6.46 -14.20
C GLU A 3 -13.36 -6.58 -13.05
N ARG A 4 -13.09 -7.51 -12.11
CA ARG A 4 -13.85 -7.59 -10.86
C ARG A 4 -13.88 -6.16 -10.28
N PRO A 5 -15.06 -5.59 -9.97
CA PRO A 5 -15.11 -4.30 -9.30
C PRO A 5 -14.26 -4.44 -8.05
N ARG A 6 -13.14 -3.69 -8.00
CA ARG A 6 -12.21 -3.73 -6.89
C ARG A 6 -13.03 -3.45 -5.64
N LYS A 7 -13.22 -4.46 -4.79
CA LYS A 7 -14.04 -4.33 -3.58
C LYS A 7 -13.54 -3.09 -2.84
N ALA A 8 -14.43 -2.11 -2.69
CA ALA A 8 -14.09 -0.86 -2.01
C ALA A 8 -14.01 -1.16 -0.52
N THR A 9 -12.79 -1.19 0.03
CA THR A 9 -12.57 -1.30 1.47
C THR A 9 -12.65 0.09 2.10
N ARG A 10 -13.44 0.23 3.17
CA ARG A 10 -13.52 1.46 3.95
C ARG A 10 -12.39 1.47 4.97
N LEU A 11 -11.61 2.56 4.97
CA LEU A 11 -10.58 2.82 5.97
C LEU A 11 -11.05 3.99 6.85
N THR A 12 -10.92 3.83 8.16
CA THR A 12 -11.11 4.90 9.14
C THR A 12 -9.76 5.13 9.81
N VAL A 13 -9.26 6.35 9.76
CA VAL A 13 -7.98 6.74 10.35
C VAL A 13 -8.17 8.03 11.12
N SER A 14 -7.41 8.19 12.21
CA SER A 14 -7.30 9.45 12.93
C SER A 14 -6.16 10.24 12.31
N LEU A 15 -6.41 11.50 11.96
CA LEU A 15 -5.43 12.43 11.43
C LEU A 15 -5.31 13.63 12.37
N GLU A 16 -4.14 14.25 12.41
CA GLU A 16 -4.01 15.54 13.07
C GLU A 16 -4.84 16.60 12.34
N GLU A 17 -5.32 17.61 13.08
CA GLU A 17 -6.12 18.67 12.47
C GLU A 17 -5.33 19.44 11.39
N ARG A 18 -4.02 19.61 11.60
CA ARG A 18 -3.12 20.23 10.63
C ARG A 18 -3.05 19.43 9.32
N ASP A 19 -2.96 18.11 9.41
CA ASP A 19 -2.90 17.24 8.24
C ASP A 19 -4.24 17.23 7.51
N TYR A 20 -5.35 17.20 8.24
CA TYR A 20 -6.68 17.28 7.66
C TYR A 20 -6.90 18.59 6.87
N ARG A 21 -6.48 19.73 7.43
CA ARG A 21 -6.54 21.03 6.74
C ARG A 21 -5.70 21.03 5.47
N THR A 22 -4.48 20.53 5.55
CA THR A 22 -3.57 20.43 4.40
C THR A 22 -4.17 19.56 3.29
N LEU A 23 -4.74 18.39 3.63
CA LEU A 23 -5.44 17.52 2.68
C LEU A 23 -6.65 18.22 2.04
N ASN A 24 -7.38 19.02 2.81
CA ASN A 24 -8.52 19.76 2.31
C ASN A 24 -8.11 20.87 1.33
N GLU A 25 -7.03 21.60 1.61
CA GLU A 25 -6.48 22.61 0.69
C GLU A 25 -6.02 21.99 -0.63
N ILE A 26 -5.34 20.84 -0.57
CA ILE A 26 -4.93 20.09 -1.77
C ILE A 26 -6.15 19.63 -2.57
N ALA A 27 -7.20 19.17 -1.88
CA ALA A 27 -8.44 18.73 -2.50
C ALA A 27 -9.12 19.90 -3.25
N LEU A 28 -9.23 21.07 -2.62
CA LEU A 28 -9.77 22.29 -3.24
C LEU A 28 -8.95 22.75 -4.45
N ALA A 29 -7.62 22.77 -4.32
CA ALA A 29 -6.73 23.19 -5.40
C ALA A 29 -6.79 22.28 -6.65
N ARG A 30 -7.21 21.02 -6.48
CA ARG A 30 -7.30 20.02 -7.56
C ARG A 30 -8.73 19.71 -7.99
N ASP A 31 -9.72 20.45 -7.49
CA ASP A 31 -11.15 20.18 -7.69
C ASP A 31 -11.52 18.70 -7.45
N ALA A 32 -10.99 18.16 -6.34
CA ALA A 32 -11.08 16.75 -5.99
C ALA A 32 -11.62 16.57 -4.57
N SER A 33 -12.06 15.34 -4.26
CA SER A 33 -12.43 14.97 -2.89
C SER A 33 -11.19 14.60 -2.06
N ILE A 34 -11.25 14.82 -0.75
CA ILE A 34 -10.22 14.36 0.20
C ILE A 34 -9.94 12.86 0.01
N SER A 35 -10.98 12.04 -0.19
CA SER A 35 -10.81 10.61 -0.47
C SER A 35 -10.04 10.32 -1.75
N TRP A 36 -10.15 11.16 -2.78
CA TRP A 36 -9.34 11.04 -3.99
C TRP A 36 -7.87 11.37 -3.69
N VAL A 37 -7.61 12.44 -2.94
CA VAL A 37 -6.25 12.84 -2.54
C VAL A 37 -5.58 11.73 -1.73
N ILE A 38 -6.27 11.19 -0.72
CA ILE A 38 -5.77 10.07 0.09
C ILE A 38 -5.45 8.86 -0.78
N ARG A 39 -6.35 8.47 -1.71
CA ARG A 39 -6.08 7.34 -2.61
C ARG A 39 -4.87 7.58 -3.50
N GLN A 40 -4.66 8.81 -3.97
CA GLN A 40 -3.51 9.12 -4.80
C GLN A 40 -2.22 9.08 -3.98
N ALA A 41 -2.20 9.69 -2.79
CA ALA A 41 -1.06 9.60 -1.90
C ALA A 41 -0.69 8.15 -1.56
N ILE A 42 -1.67 7.29 -1.29
CA ILE A 42 -1.45 5.85 -1.05
C ILE A 42 -0.83 5.16 -2.27
N ARG A 43 -1.32 5.43 -3.49
CA ARG A 43 -0.78 4.83 -4.72
C ARG A 43 0.67 5.24 -4.94
N GLN A 44 0.96 6.54 -4.85
CA GLN A 44 2.31 7.06 -4.97
C GLN A 44 3.23 6.44 -3.91
N PHE A 45 2.76 6.35 -2.67
CA PHE A 45 3.52 5.73 -1.60
C PHE A 45 3.87 4.27 -1.90
N ILE A 46 2.90 3.46 -2.33
CA ILE A 46 3.12 2.05 -2.71
C ILE A 46 4.11 1.94 -3.87
N GLU A 47 3.96 2.76 -4.92
CA GLU A 47 4.85 2.74 -6.09
C GLU A 47 6.29 3.15 -5.74
N THR A 48 6.48 4.06 -4.79
CA THR A 48 7.81 4.52 -4.36
C THR A 48 8.44 3.66 -3.27
N THR A 49 7.66 2.80 -2.61
CA THR A 49 8.18 1.93 -1.55
C THR A 49 8.78 0.69 -2.20
N PRO A 50 10.10 0.44 -2.08
CA PRO A 50 10.69 -0.78 -2.60
C PRO A 50 10.02 -1.98 -1.93
N GLU A 51 9.67 -2.98 -2.73
CA GLU A 51 9.11 -4.22 -2.21
C GLU A 51 10.06 -4.78 -1.14
N PRO A 52 9.59 -5.10 0.07
CA PRO A 52 10.44 -5.75 1.05
C PRO A 52 10.87 -7.08 0.45
N THR A 53 12.14 -7.18 0.04
CA THR A 53 12.73 -8.42 -0.45
C THR A 53 12.41 -9.50 0.58
N PRO A 54 11.64 -10.54 0.23
CA PRO A 54 11.39 -11.61 1.18
C PRO A 54 12.75 -12.17 1.63
N PRO A 55 12.95 -12.43 2.93
CA PRO A 55 14.22 -13.00 3.39
C PRO A 55 14.47 -14.28 2.58
N PRO A 56 15.71 -14.52 2.11
CA PRO A 56 16.02 -15.72 1.36
C PRO A 56 15.63 -16.92 2.22
N VAL A 57 14.66 -17.71 1.75
CA VAL A 57 14.31 -18.98 2.38
C VAL A 57 15.60 -19.81 2.45
N PRO A 58 16.02 -20.28 3.63
CA PRO A 58 17.17 -21.16 3.72
C PRO A 58 16.88 -22.40 2.87
N ALA A 59 17.80 -22.71 1.95
CA ALA A 59 17.68 -23.89 1.09
C ALA A 59 17.43 -25.13 1.96
N PRO A 60 16.54 -26.05 1.55
CA PRO A 60 16.31 -27.27 2.31
C PRO A 60 17.63 -28.02 2.39
N SER A 61 18.17 -28.13 3.60
CA SER A 61 19.33 -28.94 3.91
C SER A 61 19.07 -30.35 3.42
N SER A 62 19.71 -30.75 2.32
CA SER A 62 19.72 -32.14 1.85
C SER A 62 20.44 -33.00 2.89
N HIS A 63 19.74 -33.37 3.96
CA HIS A 63 20.04 -34.58 4.73
C HIS A 63 19.43 -35.77 3.97
N GLY A 64 19.90 -35.95 2.73
CA GLY A 64 19.73 -37.17 1.96
C GLY A 64 20.82 -38.14 2.39
N GLY A 65 20.40 -39.33 2.79
CA GLY A 65 21.22 -40.35 3.44
C GLY A 65 22.58 -40.57 2.80
N GLN A 66 23.60 -40.64 3.64
CA GLN A 66 24.81 -41.36 3.32
C GLN A 66 24.76 -42.71 4.03
N ASP A 67 24.38 -43.68 3.23
CA ASP A 67 24.67 -45.11 3.31
C ASP A 67 26.05 -45.39 3.92
N ARG A 68 26.12 -46.13 5.03
CA ARG A 68 27.02 -47.29 5.26
C ARG A 68 26.99 -47.84 6.68
#